data_AF-A0A1A8P621-F1
#
_entry.id   AF-A0A1A8P621-F1
#
_cell.length_a   1.000
_cell.length_b   1.000
_cell.length_c   1.000
_cell.angle_alpha   90.00
_cell.angle_beta   90.00
_cell.angle_gamma   90.00
#
_symmetry.space_group_name_H-M   'P 1'
#
loop_
_entity.id
_entity.type
_entity.pdbx_description
1 polymer ?
#
loop_
_entity_poly.entity_id
_entity_poly.type
_entity_poly.pdbx_seq_one_letter_code
_entity_poly.pdbx_strand_id
1 'polypeptide(L)'
;LGQEGKVPLKSAGLFFDLSEKVRKVLESYFHLDTPLYSSYSHLVCRSAVDEKQEGREDLSHPVHVDNCVLNSELKQCIKEPPAYTHRDYSAILYLNDDFEGGEFIFTELDAKTVTAEVHPRCGRVVGFGAGKENPHGVRAVTKGQRCAVALWFTLDPSHEEKERIQAQDMLKMFSTPVNEEFTLKKLSDPFESQPSSSKTDQVAADQKPEGEGSEQRLDSSAETKTKKPANQSKDRAKTKPASKSSGKTKAAATAEVQSQHLTKPAIKATSEQDSTSSVSPSSRDEL
;
A
#
# COMPACT_ATOMS: atom_id res chain seq x y z
N LEU A 1 12.33 -13.08 4.59
CA LEU A 1 13.15 -13.71 3.52
C LEU A 1 14.63 -13.32 3.58
N GLY A 2 15.00 -12.04 3.36
CA GLY A 2 16.42 -11.65 3.24
C GLY A 2 17.28 -11.94 4.47
N GLN A 3 16.76 -11.69 5.68
CA GLN A 3 17.41 -12.03 6.95
C GLN A 3 17.64 -13.55 7.14
N GLU A 4 16.78 -14.38 6.56
CA GLU A 4 16.86 -15.86 6.63
C GLU A 4 17.83 -16.44 5.57
N GLY A 5 18.49 -15.59 4.77
CA GLY A 5 19.35 -16.03 3.66
C GLY A 5 18.61 -16.59 2.43
N LYS A 6 17.28 -16.78 2.50
CA LYS A 6 16.44 -17.30 1.41
C LYS A 6 16.47 -16.45 0.13
N VAL A 7 16.77 -15.17 0.26
CA VAL A 7 16.97 -14.22 -0.85
C VAL A 7 18.22 -13.41 -0.55
N PRO A 8 19.15 -13.18 -1.50
CA PRO A 8 20.33 -12.35 -1.26
C PRO A 8 19.94 -10.96 -0.76
N LEU A 9 20.55 -10.51 0.34
CA LEU A 9 20.20 -9.24 0.98
C LEU A 9 20.33 -8.04 0.02
N LYS A 10 21.32 -8.07 -0.88
CA LYS A 10 21.51 -7.07 -1.95
C LYS A 10 20.28 -6.97 -2.88
N SER A 11 19.60 -8.09 -3.17
CA SER A 11 18.38 -8.12 -3.97
C SER A 11 17.17 -7.60 -3.20
N ALA A 12 17.09 -7.87 -1.89
CA ALA A 12 16.05 -7.31 -1.02
C ALA A 12 16.19 -5.78 -0.86
N GLY A 13 17.42 -5.28 -0.71
CA GLY A 13 17.73 -3.85 -0.74
C GLY A 13 17.36 -3.22 -2.09
N LEU A 14 17.77 -3.82 -3.20
CA LEU A 14 17.41 -3.34 -4.54
C LEU A 14 15.90 -3.25 -4.78
N PHE A 15 15.12 -4.23 -4.30
CA PHE A 15 13.65 -4.17 -4.34
C PHE A 15 13.09 -2.98 -3.55
N PHE A 16 13.60 -2.75 -2.34
CA PHE A 16 13.21 -1.61 -1.50
C PHE A 16 13.56 -0.25 -2.17
N ASP A 17 14.79 -0.12 -2.65
CA ASP A 17 15.34 1.10 -3.26
C ASP A 17 14.65 1.46 -4.58
N LEU A 18 14.36 0.46 -5.42
CA LEU A 18 13.56 0.67 -6.63
C LEU A 18 12.14 1.14 -6.29
N SER A 19 11.53 0.57 -5.26
CA SER A 19 10.20 0.99 -4.78
C SER A 19 10.22 2.45 -4.28
N GLU A 20 11.24 2.85 -3.50
CA GLU A 20 11.44 4.25 -3.08
C GLU A 20 11.70 5.19 -4.26
N LYS A 21 12.43 4.73 -5.28
CA LYS A 21 12.70 5.52 -6.48
C LYS A 21 11.41 5.75 -7.29
N VAL A 22 10.56 4.73 -7.43
CA VAL A 22 9.26 4.86 -8.10
C VAL A 22 8.34 5.81 -7.33
N ARG A 23 8.26 5.68 -6.00
CA ARG A 23 7.50 6.57 -5.11
C ARG A 23 7.85 8.05 -5.36
N LYS A 24 9.14 8.39 -5.36
CA LYS A 24 9.66 9.75 -5.62
C LYS A 24 9.43 10.24 -7.05
N VAL A 25 9.42 9.33 -8.03
CA VAL A 25 9.06 9.67 -9.42
C VAL A 25 7.58 10.05 -9.52
N LEU A 26 6.68 9.34 -8.81
CA LEU A 26 5.26 9.69 -8.77
C LEU A 26 5.01 11.01 -8.04
N GLU A 27 5.63 11.24 -6.88
CA GLU A 27 5.54 12.51 -6.13
C GLU A 27 5.92 13.71 -7.02
N SER A 28 7.02 13.59 -7.77
CA SER A 28 7.50 14.62 -8.69
C SER A 28 6.60 14.78 -9.93
N TYR A 29 6.14 13.68 -10.53
CA TYR A 29 5.34 13.69 -11.77
C TYR A 29 3.92 14.23 -11.56
N PHE A 30 3.27 13.89 -10.44
CA PHE A 30 1.94 14.38 -10.09
C PHE A 30 1.96 15.71 -9.32
N HIS A 31 3.15 16.29 -9.08
CA HIS A 31 3.36 17.54 -8.35
C HIS A 31 2.69 17.54 -6.96
N LEU A 32 2.96 16.51 -6.15
CA LEU A 32 2.30 16.31 -4.87
C LEU A 32 2.96 17.15 -3.75
N ASP A 33 2.16 18.01 -3.10
CA ASP A 33 2.57 18.75 -1.88
C ASP A 33 2.66 17.83 -0.64
N THR A 34 1.95 16.71 -0.65
CA THR A 34 1.93 15.68 0.41
C THR A 34 2.75 14.47 -0.04
N PRO A 35 3.66 13.93 0.80
CA PRO A 35 4.42 12.73 0.44
C PRO A 35 3.51 11.52 0.27
N LEU A 36 3.92 10.60 -0.61
CA LEU A 36 3.28 9.29 -0.74
C LEU A 36 3.82 8.34 0.34
N TYR A 37 2.93 7.78 1.14
CA TYR A 37 3.22 6.66 2.04
C TYR A 37 2.94 5.34 1.29
N SER A 38 3.79 4.33 1.48
CA SER A 38 3.56 3.02 0.86
C SER A 38 2.50 2.25 1.62
N SER A 39 1.44 1.82 0.93
CA SER A 39 0.40 0.96 1.50
C SER A 39 0.67 -0.52 1.28
N TYR A 40 1.29 -0.91 0.15
CA TYR A 40 1.67 -2.30 -0.13
C TYR A 40 2.67 -2.39 -1.30
N SER A 41 3.52 -3.42 -1.30
CA SER A 41 4.50 -3.72 -2.37
C SER A 41 4.45 -5.19 -2.79
N HIS A 42 4.19 -5.50 -4.06
CA HIS A 42 4.03 -6.89 -4.56
C HIS A 42 4.87 -7.16 -5.82
N LEU A 43 5.88 -8.01 -5.70
CA LEU A 43 6.58 -8.59 -6.85
C LEU A 43 5.73 -9.74 -7.41
N VAL A 44 5.33 -9.63 -8.68
CA VAL A 44 4.48 -10.62 -9.36
C VAL A 44 5.09 -11.01 -10.71
N CYS A 45 5.17 -12.32 -10.95
CA CYS A 45 5.53 -12.88 -12.25
C CYS A 45 4.36 -13.70 -12.82
N ARG A 46 4.14 -13.60 -14.14
CA ARG A 46 3.12 -14.34 -14.89
C ARG A 46 3.77 -14.99 -16.11
N SER A 47 3.78 -16.31 -16.17
CA SER A 47 4.20 -17.07 -17.36
C SER A 47 3.06 -17.15 -18.37
N ALA A 48 3.43 -17.34 -19.65
CA ALA A 48 2.52 -17.91 -20.63
C ALA A 48 2.03 -19.31 -20.20
N VAL A 49 0.83 -19.69 -20.64
CA VAL A 49 0.31 -21.07 -20.52
C VAL A 49 0.63 -21.82 -21.81
N ASP A 50 1.17 -23.03 -21.70
CA ASP A 50 1.55 -23.83 -22.86
C ASP A 50 0.35 -24.23 -23.74
N GLU A 51 0.62 -24.45 -25.03
CA GLU A 51 -0.29 -24.98 -26.07
C GLU A 51 -1.61 -24.21 -26.31
N LYS A 52 -1.86 -23.09 -25.62
CA LYS A 52 -3.12 -22.34 -25.66
C LYS A 52 -2.89 -20.85 -25.90
N GLN A 53 -2.40 -20.47 -27.08
CA GLN A 53 -1.96 -19.09 -27.34
C GLN A 53 -2.42 -18.48 -28.67
N GLU A 54 -2.84 -19.28 -29.65
CA GLU A 54 -3.38 -18.74 -30.90
C GLU A 54 -4.76 -18.11 -30.69
N GLY A 55 -4.98 -16.90 -31.24
CA GLY A 55 -6.27 -16.19 -31.14
C GLY A 55 -6.69 -15.77 -29.72
N ARG A 56 -5.75 -15.67 -28.77
CA ARG A 56 -6.06 -15.44 -27.36
C ARG A 56 -6.38 -13.96 -27.05
N GLU A 57 -7.55 -13.71 -26.47
CA GLU A 57 -8.02 -12.36 -26.07
C GLU A 57 -8.30 -12.20 -24.55
N ASP A 58 -8.04 -13.21 -23.70
CA ASP A 58 -8.31 -13.11 -22.26
C ASP A 58 -7.31 -12.22 -21.48
N LEU A 59 -7.69 -11.89 -20.24
CA LEU A 59 -6.91 -11.04 -19.34
C LEU A 59 -6.17 -11.90 -18.29
N SER A 60 -4.84 -11.76 -18.20
CA SER A 60 -4.04 -12.34 -17.10
C SER A 60 -4.29 -11.67 -15.75
N HIS A 61 -4.87 -10.45 -15.77
CA HIS A 61 -5.43 -9.78 -14.61
C HIS A 61 -6.71 -9.03 -15.02
N PRO A 62 -7.89 -9.37 -14.47
CA PRO A 62 -9.15 -8.74 -14.83
C PRO A 62 -9.17 -7.21 -14.67
N VAL A 63 -10.08 -6.55 -15.38
CA VAL A 63 -10.30 -5.11 -15.19
C VAL A 63 -10.87 -4.84 -13.80
N HIS A 64 -10.25 -3.90 -13.08
CA HIS A 64 -10.59 -3.51 -11.73
C HIS A 64 -10.19 -2.05 -11.45
N VAL A 65 -10.49 -1.55 -10.26
CA VAL A 65 -10.02 -0.26 -9.72
C VAL A 65 -9.40 -0.53 -8.36
N ASP A 66 -8.29 0.14 -8.04
CA ASP A 66 -7.47 -0.19 -6.87
C ASP A 66 -8.09 0.20 -5.52
N ASN A 67 -8.94 1.23 -5.49
CA ASN A 67 -9.51 1.78 -4.27
C ASN A 67 -11.04 1.67 -4.16
N CYS A 68 -11.71 0.88 -5.01
CA CYS A 68 -13.16 0.68 -4.95
C CYS A 68 -13.62 -0.65 -5.56
N VAL A 69 -14.85 -1.06 -5.24
CA VAL A 69 -15.55 -2.12 -5.95
C VAL A 69 -16.11 -1.56 -7.26
N LEU A 70 -15.63 -2.04 -8.40
CA LEU A 70 -16.10 -1.66 -9.73
C LEU A 70 -17.36 -2.44 -10.09
N ASN A 71 -18.49 -1.74 -10.24
CA ASN A 71 -19.71 -2.26 -10.86
C ASN A 71 -19.79 -1.73 -12.30
N SER A 72 -19.40 -2.57 -13.27
CA SER A 72 -19.32 -2.20 -14.67
C SER A 72 -20.67 -2.10 -15.40
N GLU A 73 -21.71 -2.76 -14.90
CA GLU A 73 -23.07 -2.66 -15.45
C GLU A 73 -23.71 -1.31 -15.13
N LEU A 74 -23.53 -0.82 -13.89
CA LEU A 74 -24.00 0.49 -13.46
C LEU A 74 -23.01 1.63 -13.75
N LYS A 75 -21.80 1.30 -14.24
CA LYS A 75 -20.64 2.19 -14.38
C LYS A 75 -20.33 2.96 -13.09
N GLN A 76 -20.31 2.24 -11.97
CA GLN A 76 -20.08 2.77 -10.62
C GLN A 76 -18.82 2.19 -9.97
N CYS A 77 -18.23 2.96 -9.07
CA CYS A 77 -17.02 2.62 -8.32
C CYS A 77 -17.30 2.95 -6.85
N ILE A 78 -17.53 1.91 -6.04
CA ILE A 78 -18.06 2.02 -4.69
C ILE A 78 -16.92 1.86 -3.69
N LYS A 79 -16.61 2.92 -2.92
CA LYS A 79 -15.56 2.90 -1.89
C LYS A 79 -16.06 2.21 -0.61
N GLU A 80 -16.13 0.88 -0.65
CA GLU A 80 -16.50 0.03 0.49
C GLU A 80 -15.65 -1.26 0.55
N PRO A 81 -15.56 -1.93 1.72
CA PRO A 81 -14.91 -3.25 1.81
C PRO A 81 -15.55 -4.24 0.83
N PRO A 82 -14.76 -5.09 0.14
CA PRO A 82 -13.36 -5.43 0.42
C PRO A 82 -12.30 -4.52 -0.22
N ALA A 83 -12.67 -3.40 -0.85
CA ALA A 83 -11.69 -2.54 -1.53
C ALA A 83 -10.79 -1.77 -0.56
N TYR A 84 -9.55 -1.51 -0.98
CA TYR A 84 -8.57 -0.71 -0.24
C TYR A 84 -8.82 0.79 -0.45
N THR A 85 -9.89 1.31 0.14
CA THR A 85 -10.45 2.64 -0.12
C THR A 85 -9.49 3.80 0.15
N HIS A 86 -8.46 3.59 0.96
CA HIS A 86 -7.39 4.53 1.32
C HIS A 86 -6.25 4.64 0.29
N ARG A 87 -6.23 3.80 -0.76
CA ARG A 87 -5.24 3.93 -1.84
C ARG A 87 -5.54 5.15 -2.70
N ASP A 88 -4.54 5.97 -2.95
CA ASP A 88 -4.65 7.20 -3.75
C ASP A 88 -3.89 7.10 -5.07
N TYR A 89 -2.73 6.44 -5.08
CA TYR A 89 -1.89 6.26 -6.26
C TYR A 89 -1.36 4.82 -6.37
N SER A 90 -1.14 4.38 -7.60
CA SER A 90 -0.63 3.06 -7.95
C SER A 90 0.51 3.19 -8.95
N ALA A 91 1.48 2.27 -8.90
CA ALA A 91 2.54 2.18 -9.91
C ALA A 91 2.91 0.73 -10.25
N ILE A 92 3.11 0.45 -11.54
CA ILE A 92 3.68 -0.80 -12.03
C ILE A 92 5.09 -0.53 -12.57
N LEU A 93 6.11 -1.13 -11.95
CA LEU A 93 7.49 -1.17 -12.46
C LEU A 93 7.73 -2.52 -13.16
N TYR A 94 8.11 -2.47 -14.44
CA TYR A 94 8.43 -3.66 -15.22
C TYR A 94 9.90 -4.06 -15.03
N LEU A 95 10.14 -5.35 -14.78
CA LEU A 95 11.48 -5.87 -14.45
C LEU A 95 12.21 -6.52 -15.64
N ASN A 96 11.49 -6.85 -16.71
CA ASN A 96 12.00 -7.51 -17.90
C ASN A 96 11.12 -7.20 -19.13
N ASP A 97 11.54 -7.70 -20.31
CA ASP A 97 10.85 -7.56 -21.60
C ASP A 97 11.09 -8.73 -22.59
N ASP A 98 11.62 -9.86 -22.11
CA ASP A 98 11.81 -11.12 -22.86
C ASP A 98 10.53 -11.99 -22.92
N PHE A 99 9.39 -11.36 -23.23
CA PHE A 99 8.07 -12.01 -23.32
C PHE A 99 7.16 -11.35 -24.35
N GLU A 100 6.05 -12.00 -24.71
CA GLU A 100 5.04 -11.46 -25.63
C GLU A 100 3.67 -11.36 -24.94
N GLY A 101 2.86 -10.38 -25.37
CA GLY A 101 1.60 -10.02 -24.71
C GLY A 101 1.80 -9.31 -23.37
N GLY A 102 0.82 -9.42 -22.48
CA GLY A 102 0.90 -8.85 -21.12
C GLY A 102 0.76 -7.32 -21.07
N GLU A 103 0.16 -6.72 -22.10
CA GLU A 103 -0.17 -5.29 -22.19
C GLU A 103 -1.05 -4.86 -21.02
N PHE A 104 -0.70 -3.72 -20.42
CA PHE A 104 -1.52 -3.07 -19.41
C PHE A 104 -2.51 -2.15 -20.10
N ILE A 105 -3.81 -2.34 -19.85
CA ILE A 105 -4.88 -1.58 -20.47
C ILE A 105 -5.62 -0.74 -19.44
N PHE A 106 -5.94 0.51 -19.79
CA PHE A 106 -6.93 1.32 -19.11
C PHE A 106 -8.26 1.23 -19.87
N THR A 107 -9.38 1.29 -19.16
CA THR A 107 -10.72 1.19 -19.74
C THR A 107 -11.68 2.22 -19.15
N GLU A 108 -12.78 2.48 -19.84
CA GLU A 108 -13.96 3.11 -19.23
C GLU A 108 -14.52 2.30 -18.05
N LEU A 109 -15.41 2.92 -17.27
CA LEU A 109 -16.12 2.30 -16.15
C LEU A 109 -17.04 1.12 -16.55
N ASP A 110 -17.21 0.81 -17.84
CA ASP A 110 -17.86 -0.43 -18.32
C ASP A 110 -16.93 -1.65 -18.42
N ALA A 111 -15.64 -1.48 -18.10
CA ALA A 111 -14.62 -2.53 -18.14
C ALA A 111 -14.41 -3.21 -19.50
N LYS A 112 -14.86 -2.58 -20.60
CA LYS A 112 -14.81 -3.14 -21.96
C LYS A 112 -14.20 -2.16 -22.97
N THR A 113 -14.55 -0.88 -22.86
CA THR A 113 -14.05 0.16 -23.76
C THR A 113 -12.62 0.53 -23.36
N VAL A 114 -11.61 -0.01 -24.07
CA VAL A 114 -10.19 0.33 -23.85
C VAL A 114 -9.94 1.79 -24.24
N THR A 115 -9.37 2.57 -23.33
CA THR A 115 -9.10 4.01 -23.49
C THR A 115 -7.62 4.29 -23.74
N ALA A 116 -6.73 3.50 -23.14
CA ALA A 116 -5.29 3.56 -23.37
C ALA A 116 -4.63 2.20 -23.15
N GLU A 117 -3.47 2.00 -23.76
CA GLU A 117 -2.72 0.75 -23.74
C GLU A 117 -1.23 1.02 -23.56
N VAL A 118 -0.60 0.30 -22.65
CA VAL A 118 0.83 0.40 -22.38
C VAL A 118 1.50 -0.96 -22.55
N HIS A 119 2.24 -1.09 -23.66
CA HIS A 119 3.13 -2.22 -23.88
C HIS A 119 4.26 -2.23 -22.83
N PRO A 120 4.57 -3.37 -22.19
CA PRO A 120 5.67 -3.52 -21.25
C PRO A 120 7.05 -3.21 -21.85
N ARG A 121 8.00 -2.74 -21.03
CA ARG A 121 9.45 -2.66 -21.34
C ARG A 121 10.25 -2.71 -20.03
N CYS A 122 11.45 -3.28 -20.03
CA CYS A 122 12.29 -3.34 -18.85
C CYS A 122 12.58 -1.92 -18.31
N GLY A 123 12.41 -1.71 -16.99
CA GLY A 123 12.59 -0.42 -16.33
C GLY A 123 11.49 0.61 -16.58
N ARG A 124 10.45 0.31 -17.36
CA ARG A 124 9.27 1.18 -17.53
C ARG A 124 8.47 1.24 -16.24
N VAL A 125 7.99 2.44 -15.91
CA VAL A 125 7.02 2.69 -14.84
C VAL A 125 5.71 3.16 -15.46
N VAL A 126 4.59 2.63 -14.99
CA VAL A 126 3.23 3.13 -15.27
C VAL A 126 2.64 3.57 -13.94
N GLY A 127 2.58 4.88 -13.70
CA GLY A 127 2.01 5.48 -12.49
C GLY A 127 0.66 6.16 -12.77
N PHE A 128 -0.32 5.97 -11.91
CA PHE A 128 -1.69 6.44 -12.09
C PHE A 128 -2.41 6.64 -10.74
N GLY A 129 -3.54 7.36 -10.75
CA GLY A 129 -4.41 7.51 -9.57
C GLY A 129 -5.22 6.23 -9.34
N ALA A 130 -5.34 5.77 -8.10
CA ALA A 130 -5.94 4.47 -7.77
C ALA A 130 -7.49 4.42 -7.89
N GLY A 131 -8.13 5.48 -8.41
CA GLY A 131 -9.57 5.71 -8.37
C GLY A 131 -10.34 5.36 -9.64
N LYS A 132 -11.61 5.76 -9.63
CA LYS A 132 -12.63 5.50 -10.69
C LYS A 132 -12.22 6.02 -12.08
N GLU A 133 -11.25 6.91 -12.13
CA GLU A 133 -10.67 7.51 -13.32
C GLU A 133 -9.63 6.62 -14.01
N ASN A 134 -9.14 5.55 -13.36
CA ASN A 134 -8.25 4.55 -13.94
C ASN A 134 -8.70 3.08 -13.72
N PRO A 135 -9.89 2.66 -14.21
CA PRO A 135 -10.21 1.24 -14.35
C PRO A 135 -9.19 0.58 -15.29
N HIS A 136 -8.58 -0.52 -14.88
CA HIS A 136 -7.45 -1.10 -15.60
C HIS A 136 -7.31 -2.62 -15.39
N GLY A 137 -6.67 -3.27 -16.35
CA GLY A 137 -6.39 -4.71 -16.37
C GLY A 137 -5.12 -5.05 -17.16
N VAL A 138 -4.81 -6.33 -17.30
CA VAL A 138 -3.63 -6.81 -18.05
C VAL A 138 -4.03 -7.93 -18.98
N ARG A 139 -3.68 -7.85 -20.27
CA ARG A 139 -3.90 -8.93 -21.25
C ARG A 139 -3.11 -10.19 -20.88
N ALA A 140 -3.46 -11.31 -21.48
CA ALA A 140 -2.69 -12.54 -21.32
C ALA A 140 -1.22 -12.39 -21.78
N VAL A 141 -0.32 -13.09 -21.10
CA VAL A 141 1.06 -13.30 -21.56
C VAL A 141 1.05 -14.48 -22.53
N THR A 142 1.50 -14.27 -23.75
CA THR A 142 1.41 -15.27 -24.83
C THR A 142 2.67 -16.10 -24.99
N LYS A 143 3.82 -15.61 -24.51
CA LYS A 143 5.12 -16.29 -24.55
C LYS A 143 6.03 -15.77 -23.44
N GLY A 144 6.90 -16.63 -22.90
CA GLY A 144 7.87 -16.24 -21.86
C GLY A 144 7.22 -15.96 -20.50
N GLN A 145 7.86 -15.12 -19.69
CA GLN A 145 7.37 -14.73 -18.37
C GLN A 145 7.50 -13.21 -18.15
N ARG A 146 6.40 -12.57 -17.78
CA ARG A 146 6.33 -11.15 -17.42
C ARG A 146 6.51 -10.97 -15.91
N CYS A 147 7.57 -10.32 -15.47
CA CYS A 147 7.79 -9.95 -14.07
C CYS A 147 7.66 -8.43 -13.85
N ALA A 148 6.97 -8.03 -12.79
CA ALA A 148 6.77 -6.64 -12.41
C ALA A 148 6.68 -6.48 -10.89
N VAL A 149 6.91 -5.27 -10.40
CA VAL A 149 6.52 -4.85 -9.04
C VAL A 149 5.30 -3.94 -9.16
N ALA A 150 4.20 -4.35 -8.55
CA ALA A 150 3.06 -3.50 -8.29
C ALA A 150 3.24 -2.80 -6.93
N LEU A 151 3.00 -1.50 -6.90
CA LEU A 151 3.20 -0.61 -5.75
C LEU A 151 1.93 0.20 -5.54
N TRP A 152 1.49 0.30 -4.30
CA TRP A 152 0.31 1.08 -3.93
C TRP A 152 0.65 2.08 -2.84
N PHE A 153 0.14 3.29 -3.00
CA PHE A 153 0.45 4.43 -2.15
C PHE A 153 -0.82 5.10 -1.64
N THR A 154 -0.67 5.79 -0.52
CA THR A 154 -1.72 6.57 0.15
C THR A 154 -1.15 7.92 0.57
N LEU A 155 -2.02 8.92 0.66
CA LEU A 155 -1.72 10.24 1.23
C LEU A 155 -1.97 10.28 2.75
N ASP A 156 -2.54 9.21 3.33
CA ASP A 156 -2.84 9.08 4.76
C ASP A 156 -1.76 8.26 5.49
N PRO A 157 -0.94 8.87 6.37
CA PRO A 157 0.10 8.16 7.11
C PRO A 157 -0.44 7.09 8.07
N SER A 158 -1.73 7.11 8.43
CA SER A 158 -2.31 6.06 9.29
C SER A 158 -2.45 4.70 8.56
N HIS A 159 -2.32 4.70 7.23
CA HIS A 159 -2.39 3.54 6.36
C HIS A 159 -1.01 3.13 5.77
N GLU A 160 0.11 3.59 6.36
CA GLU A 160 1.46 3.17 5.95
C GLU A 160 1.79 1.70 6.36
N GLU A 161 2.45 0.99 5.45
CA GLU A 161 2.95 -0.38 5.59
C GLU A 161 4.03 -0.48 6.69
N LYS A 162 3.66 -0.92 7.90
CA LYS A 162 4.56 -0.97 9.07
C LYS A 162 5.75 -1.91 8.85
N GLU A 163 5.52 -2.97 8.10
CA GLU A 163 6.48 -3.96 7.63
C GLU A 163 7.56 -3.29 6.75
N ARG A 164 7.22 -2.24 5.99
CA ARG A 164 8.17 -1.45 5.19
C ARG A 164 9.06 -0.59 6.07
N ILE A 165 8.53 0.01 7.13
CA ILE A 165 9.32 0.79 8.10
C ILE A 165 10.35 -0.13 8.76
N GLN A 166 9.92 -1.30 9.24
CA GLN A 166 10.80 -2.33 9.81
C GLN A 166 11.87 -2.79 8.80
N ALA A 167 11.47 -3.08 7.56
CA ALA A 167 12.40 -3.46 6.49
C ALA A 167 13.43 -2.35 6.20
N GLN A 168 13.06 -1.07 6.25
CA GLN A 168 13.98 0.04 6.08
C GLN A 168 15.03 0.08 7.20
N ASP A 169 14.63 -0.10 8.46
CA ASP A 169 15.55 -0.08 9.60
C ASP A 169 16.47 -1.30 9.63
N MET A 170 15.98 -2.48 9.24
CA MET A 170 16.82 -3.66 9.02
C MET A 170 17.84 -3.43 7.89
N LEU A 171 17.42 -2.86 6.76
CA LEU A 171 18.32 -2.54 5.64
C LEU A 171 19.38 -1.50 6.03
N LYS A 172 19.04 -0.48 6.83
CA LYS A 172 20.02 0.45 7.45
C LYS A 172 21.02 -0.33 8.29
N MET A 173 20.54 -1.15 9.23
CA MET A 173 21.38 -1.91 10.18
C MET A 173 22.38 -2.84 9.47
N PHE A 174 21.98 -3.51 8.38
CA PHE A 174 22.89 -4.34 7.60
C PHE A 174 23.80 -3.57 6.64
N SER A 175 23.47 -2.30 6.31
CA SER A 175 24.30 -1.45 5.45
C SER A 175 25.33 -0.62 6.24
N THR A 176 25.08 -0.34 7.51
CA THR A 176 26.07 0.26 8.41
C THR A 176 27.16 -0.76 8.76
N PRO A 177 28.45 -0.48 8.50
CA PRO A 177 29.52 -1.31 9.04
C PRO A 177 29.47 -1.25 10.57
N VAL A 178 29.60 -2.41 11.22
CA VAL A 178 29.74 -2.47 12.68
C VAL A 178 31.07 -1.79 13.04
N ASN A 179 31.00 -0.68 13.78
CA ASN A 179 32.18 0.10 14.14
C ASN A 179 33.17 -0.79 14.93
N GLU A 180 34.41 -0.90 14.45
CA GLU A 180 35.36 -1.95 14.89
C GLU A 180 35.70 -1.86 16.39
N GLU A 181 35.60 -0.66 16.98
CA GLU A 181 35.70 -0.44 18.43
C GLU A 181 34.75 -1.33 19.24
N PHE A 182 33.54 -1.61 18.73
CA PHE A 182 32.55 -2.44 19.43
C PHE A 182 32.89 -3.93 19.37
N THR A 183 33.59 -4.35 18.31
CA THR A 183 34.13 -5.71 18.17
C THR A 183 35.33 -5.90 19.11
N LEU A 184 36.25 -4.93 19.14
CA LEU A 184 37.46 -4.99 19.96
C LEU A 184 37.16 -4.94 21.47
N LYS A 185 36.20 -4.12 21.91
CA LYS A 185 35.79 -4.05 23.34
C LYS A 185 35.21 -5.35 23.89
N LYS A 186 34.86 -6.33 23.05
CA LYS A 186 34.36 -7.65 23.50
C LYS A 186 35.46 -8.71 23.63
N LEU A 187 36.69 -8.44 23.16
CA LEU A 187 37.83 -9.34 23.33
C LEU A 187 38.73 -8.96 24.52
N SER A 188 38.43 -7.87 25.23
CA SER A 188 39.30 -7.29 26.27
C SER A 188 38.89 -7.59 27.72
N ASP A 189 38.03 -8.59 27.97
CA ASP A 189 37.69 -9.09 29.32
C ASP A 189 38.27 -10.50 29.53
N PRO A 190 39.47 -10.65 30.15
CA PRO A 190 39.98 -11.92 30.60
C PRO A 190 39.23 -12.41 31.85
N PHE A 191 38.64 -13.60 31.76
CA PHE A 191 38.00 -14.26 32.90
C PHE A 191 39.08 -14.93 33.78
N GLU A 192 39.62 -14.20 34.76
CA GLU A 192 40.66 -14.73 35.66
C GLU A 192 40.06 -15.34 36.94
N SER A 193 40.45 -16.58 37.24
CA SER A 193 39.81 -17.42 38.25
C SER A 193 40.58 -17.51 39.57
N GLN A 194 39.91 -17.12 40.66
CA GLN A 194 40.10 -17.44 42.09
C GLN A 194 41.35 -18.21 42.58
N PRO A 195 41.78 -17.91 43.82
CA PRO A 195 41.46 -18.87 44.88
C PRO A 195 40.85 -18.25 46.15
N SER A 196 40.22 -19.10 46.95
CA SER A 196 39.63 -18.75 48.24
C SER A 196 40.63 -18.79 49.40
N SER A 197 40.42 -17.93 50.41
CA SER A 197 40.86 -18.23 51.79
C SER A 197 39.87 -17.63 52.78
N SER A 198 39.58 -18.35 53.86
CA SER A 198 38.66 -17.94 54.91
C SER A 198 39.40 -17.74 56.23
N LYS A 199 39.03 -16.69 56.98
CA LYS A 199 39.19 -16.59 58.43
C LYS A 199 38.29 -15.48 58.99
N THR A 200 37.98 -15.56 60.27
CA THR A 200 36.90 -14.83 60.94
C THR A 200 37.39 -13.73 61.89
N ASP A 201 36.40 -13.00 62.43
CA ASP A 201 36.37 -12.36 63.75
C ASP A 201 36.77 -10.87 63.92
N GLN A 202 35.71 -10.07 64.09
CA GLN A 202 35.43 -9.21 65.26
C GLN A 202 35.67 -7.67 65.26
N VAL A 203 34.52 -6.97 65.28
CA VAL A 203 34.02 -6.09 66.37
C VAL A 203 34.26 -4.55 66.34
N ALA A 204 33.13 -3.85 66.57
CA ALA A 204 32.90 -2.52 67.14
C ALA A 204 33.24 -1.20 66.38
N ALA A 205 32.14 -0.49 66.03
CA ALA A 205 31.83 0.90 66.39
C ALA A 205 32.69 2.06 65.83
N ASP A 206 32.25 3.33 65.79
CA ASP A 206 30.98 3.93 66.28
C ASP A 206 30.55 5.18 65.46
N GLN A 207 29.38 5.75 65.80
CA GLN A 207 28.97 7.16 65.64
C GLN A 207 28.77 7.78 64.24
N LYS A 208 27.49 7.82 63.86
CA LYS A 208 26.77 8.97 63.24
C LYS A 208 26.38 9.97 64.41
N PRO A 209 25.63 11.11 64.28
CA PRO A 209 24.98 11.71 63.09
C PRO A 209 24.88 13.29 63.04
N GLU A 210 24.00 13.79 62.15
CA GLU A 210 23.18 15.05 62.18
C GLU A 210 23.67 16.37 61.54
N GLY A 211 22.69 17.23 61.20
CA GLY A 211 22.78 18.50 60.43
C GLY A 211 22.81 18.29 58.91
N GLU A 212 21.73 18.29 58.12
CA GLU A 212 20.40 18.93 58.19
C GLU A 212 20.34 20.43 57.81
N GLY A 213 19.31 20.81 57.03
CA GLY A 213 19.03 22.16 56.56
C GLY A 213 19.58 22.51 55.15
N SER A 214 18.87 23.16 54.22
CA SER A 214 17.46 23.16 53.78
C SER A 214 17.26 24.35 52.81
N GLU A 215 16.54 24.13 51.69
CA GLU A 215 15.90 25.15 50.84
C GLU A 215 16.74 26.30 50.22
N GLN A 216 16.61 26.47 48.89
CA GLN A 216 15.77 27.55 48.36
C GLN A 216 15.32 27.30 46.91
N ARG A 217 14.18 27.91 46.54
CA ARG A 217 13.61 27.93 45.18
C ARG A 217 13.96 29.23 44.45
N LEU A 218 13.88 29.19 43.13
CA LEU A 218 13.30 30.18 42.17
C LEU A 218 14.00 29.93 40.82
N ASP A 219 13.38 29.41 39.76
CA ASP A 219 12.16 29.82 39.03
C ASP A 219 12.37 31.05 38.12
N SER A 220 12.43 30.81 36.80
CA SER A 220 11.53 31.47 35.83
C SER A 220 11.73 30.93 34.40
N SER A 221 10.62 30.79 33.68
CA SER A 221 10.58 30.45 32.25
C SER A 221 10.34 31.71 31.40
N ALA A 222 10.79 31.71 30.14
CA ALA A 222 10.45 32.76 29.18
C ALA A 222 10.30 32.24 27.73
N GLU A 223 9.11 31.74 27.38
CA GLU A 223 8.62 31.92 26.00
C GLU A 223 8.20 33.38 25.79
N THR A 224 8.22 33.89 24.55
CA THR A 224 7.37 35.03 24.16
C THR A 224 6.99 34.91 22.68
N LYS A 225 5.73 35.26 22.36
CA LYS A 225 5.08 34.96 21.07
C LYS A 225 4.49 36.23 20.44
N THR A 226 4.72 36.43 19.14
CA THR A 226 3.91 37.24 18.18
C THR A 226 3.63 38.73 18.43
N LYS A 227 3.64 39.53 17.34
CA LYS A 227 2.58 40.54 17.05
C LYS A 227 2.55 41.02 15.58
N LYS A 228 1.35 41.42 15.13
CA LYS A 228 0.99 42.11 13.87
C LYS A 228 -0.22 43.02 14.19
N PRO A 229 -0.37 44.23 13.61
CA PRO A 229 -1.35 44.49 12.51
C PRO A 229 -0.85 45.53 11.47
N ALA A 230 -1.10 45.46 10.15
CA ALA A 230 -2.34 45.66 9.35
C ALA A 230 -2.70 47.12 8.95
N ASN A 231 -3.13 47.34 7.69
CA ASN A 231 -4.00 48.47 7.26
C ASN A 231 -4.78 48.09 5.96
N GLN A 232 -5.67 48.96 5.44
CA GLN A 232 -6.89 48.58 4.66
C GLN A 232 -7.08 49.19 3.23
N SER A 233 -8.16 48.72 2.55
CA SER A 233 -8.97 49.37 1.48
C SER A 233 -8.48 49.17 0.01
N LYS A 234 -9.27 49.29 -1.10
CA LYS A 234 -10.74 49.49 -1.41
C LYS A 234 -10.99 49.33 -2.95
N ASP A 235 -12.17 49.38 -3.62
CA ASP A 235 -13.64 49.42 -3.34
C ASP A 235 -14.45 48.94 -4.62
N ARG A 236 -15.79 48.79 -4.53
CA ARG A 236 -16.86 48.95 -5.57
C ARG A 236 -16.97 48.14 -6.92
N ALA A 237 -18.06 47.35 -6.98
CA ALA A 237 -19.30 47.57 -7.80
C ALA A 237 -19.60 46.90 -9.20
N LYS A 238 -20.68 46.08 -9.20
CA LYS A 238 -21.82 45.91 -10.15
C LYS A 238 -21.65 46.11 -11.69
N THR A 239 -22.14 45.13 -12.48
CA THR A 239 -23.40 45.28 -13.29
C THR A 239 -23.93 43.97 -13.95
N LYS A 240 -25.25 43.97 -14.24
CA LYS A 240 -26.02 43.05 -15.11
C LYS A 240 -27.25 43.86 -15.59
N PRO A 241 -27.66 43.86 -16.88
CA PRO A 241 -28.78 43.01 -17.38
C PRO A 241 -28.55 42.51 -18.84
N ALA A 242 -29.14 41.46 -19.43
CA ALA A 242 -30.43 40.74 -19.36
C ALA A 242 -31.50 41.15 -20.42
N SER A 243 -31.86 40.21 -21.32
CA SER A 243 -33.14 40.11 -22.05
C SER A 243 -33.29 38.69 -22.66
N LYS A 244 -34.32 37.88 -22.31
CA LYS A 244 -35.61 37.66 -23.05
C LYS A 244 -35.44 36.93 -24.41
N SER A 245 -36.29 35.98 -24.84
CA SER A 245 -37.44 35.23 -24.26
C SER A 245 -37.74 33.99 -25.18
N SER A 246 -38.79 33.15 -25.13
CA SER A 246 -40.14 33.18 -24.51
C SER A 246 -40.85 31.80 -24.59
N GLY A 247 -41.63 31.41 -23.56
CA GLY A 247 -42.77 30.46 -23.64
C GLY A 247 -42.44 28.95 -23.72
N LYS A 248 -43.38 28.04 -23.43
CA LYS A 248 -44.76 28.18 -22.90
C LYS A 248 -45.19 26.90 -22.13
N THR A 249 -46.31 26.95 -21.41
CA THR A 249 -46.62 26.08 -20.24
C THR A 249 -47.64 24.95 -20.47
N LYS A 250 -47.37 23.75 -19.92
CA LYS A 250 -48.30 22.76 -19.29
C LYS A 250 -47.46 21.53 -18.84
N ALA A 251 -47.58 20.85 -17.68
CA ALA A 251 -48.62 20.64 -16.66
C ALA A 251 -49.81 19.75 -17.09
N ALA A 252 -50.25 18.72 -16.35
CA ALA A 252 -49.74 18.03 -15.14
C ALA A 252 -50.57 16.72 -14.91
N ALA A 253 -50.29 15.96 -13.81
CA ALA A 253 -50.98 14.75 -13.31
C ALA A 253 -50.86 13.48 -14.19
N THR A 254 -50.40 12.29 -13.76
CA THR A 254 -50.55 11.44 -12.54
C THR A 254 -51.82 10.56 -12.49
N ALA A 255 -51.60 9.25 -12.44
CA ALA A 255 -52.54 8.21 -11.98
C ALA A 255 -51.73 7.11 -11.26
N GLU A 256 -52.34 6.38 -10.33
CA GLU A 256 -51.64 5.56 -9.34
C GLU A 256 -51.73 4.04 -9.56
N VAL A 257 -50.72 3.34 -9.04
CA VAL A 257 -50.73 2.02 -8.38
C VAL A 257 -51.71 0.94 -8.88
N GLN A 258 -51.15 -0.18 -9.35
CA GLN A 258 -51.60 -1.50 -8.90
C GLN A 258 -50.40 -2.36 -8.47
N SER A 259 -50.48 -2.93 -7.27
CA SER A 259 -49.55 -3.93 -6.77
C SER A 259 -50.05 -5.33 -7.10
N GLN A 260 -49.18 -6.18 -7.64
CA GLN A 260 -49.42 -7.63 -7.69
C GLN A 260 -48.21 -8.36 -7.13
N HIS A 261 -48.47 -9.14 -6.08
CA HIS A 261 -47.58 -10.15 -5.51
C HIS A 261 -47.86 -11.50 -6.22
N LEU A 262 -47.07 -12.54 -5.94
CA LEU A 262 -46.99 -13.86 -6.64
C LEU A 262 -45.97 -13.86 -7.80
N THR A 263 -45.11 -14.87 -8.01
CA THR A 263 -44.69 -16.02 -7.17
C THR A 263 -43.30 -16.50 -7.60
N LYS A 264 -42.49 -17.06 -6.68
CA LYS A 264 -41.30 -17.85 -7.06
C LYS A 264 -41.71 -19.24 -7.58
N PRO A 265 -41.13 -19.74 -8.68
CA PRO A 265 -40.96 -21.17 -8.92
C PRO A 265 -39.68 -21.66 -8.23
N ALA A 266 -39.76 -22.73 -7.45
CA ALA A 266 -38.60 -23.46 -6.94
C ALA A 266 -38.84 -24.96 -7.12
N ILE A 267 -38.19 -25.55 -8.13
CA ILE A 267 -38.27 -26.97 -8.50
C ILE A 267 -36.90 -27.40 -9.04
N LYS A 268 -36.31 -28.54 -8.70
CA LYS A 268 -36.42 -29.40 -7.50
C LYS A 268 -35.21 -30.35 -7.56
N ALA A 269 -34.58 -30.66 -6.42
CA ALA A 269 -33.56 -31.71 -6.41
C ALA A 269 -34.19 -33.11 -6.53
N THR A 270 -33.55 -34.00 -7.28
CA THR A 270 -33.80 -35.45 -7.28
C THR A 270 -32.50 -36.18 -7.02
N SER A 271 -32.53 -37.17 -6.14
CA SER A 271 -31.34 -37.80 -5.56
C SER A 271 -31.51 -39.31 -5.46
N GLU A 272 -30.55 -40.04 -6.01
CA GLU A 272 -30.17 -41.43 -5.74
C GLU A 272 -28.66 -41.47 -6.11
N GLN A 273 -27.71 -41.84 -5.24
CA GLN A 273 -27.47 -43.11 -4.54
C GLN A 273 -27.32 -44.31 -5.52
N ASP A 274 -26.28 -45.14 -5.43
CA ASP A 274 -25.07 -45.09 -4.59
C ASP A 274 -23.92 -45.86 -5.28
N SER A 275 -22.67 -45.56 -4.92
CA SER A 275 -21.53 -46.50 -4.98
C SER A 275 -20.29 -45.88 -4.35
N THR A 276 -19.72 -46.57 -3.38
CA THR A 276 -18.57 -46.10 -2.59
C THR A 276 -17.25 -46.70 -3.09
N SER A 277 -16.21 -45.86 -3.20
CA SER A 277 -14.82 -46.30 -3.05
C SER A 277 -14.00 -45.17 -2.43
N SER A 278 -13.11 -45.52 -1.50
CA SER A 278 -12.37 -44.58 -0.67
C SER A 278 -10.89 -44.53 -1.05
N VAL A 279 -10.37 -43.32 -1.27
CA VAL A 279 -8.92 -43.07 -1.41
C VAL A 279 -8.55 -41.85 -0.57
N SER A 280 -7.45 -41.97 0.16
CA SER A 280 -7.00 -41.00 1.18
C SER A 280 -6.32 -39.76 0.58
N PRO A 281 -6.40 -38.59 1.25
CA PRO A 281 -5.64 -37.41 0.84
C PRO A 281 -4.15 -37.52 1.22
N SER A 282 -3.27 -37.03 0.36
CA SER A 282 -1.84 -36.83 0.65
C SER A 282 -1.51 -35.35 0.86
N SER A 283 -0.40 -35.10 1.55
CA SER A 283 0.45 -33.88 1.52
C SER A 283 0.06 -32.81 0.49
N ARG A 284 -0.24 -31.55 0.82
CA ARG A 284 0.47 -30.63 1.74
C ARG A 284 1.95 -30.47 1.36
N ASP A 285 2.23 -29.49 0.51
CA ASP A 285 3.56 -28.89 0.33
C ASP A 285 3.44 -27.37 0.50
N GLU A 286 4.35 -26.79 1.27
CA GLU A 286 4.58 -25.35 1.42
C GLU A 286 5.99 -25.05 0.91
N LEU A 287 6.15 -24.11 -0.03
CA LEU A 287 7.38 -23.33 -0.27
C LEU A 287 7.16 -22.17 -1.26
#